data_AF-A0A1M7HIS0-F1
#
_entry.id   AF-A0A1M7HIS0-F1
#
_cell.length_a   1.000
_cell.length_b   1.000
_cell.length_c   1.000
_cell.angle_alpha   90.00
_cell.angle_beta   90.00
_cell.angle_gamma   90.00
#
_symmetry.space_group_name_H-M   'P 1'
#
loop_
_entity.id
_entity.type
_entity.pdbx_description
1 polymer ?
#
loop_
_entity_poly.entity_id
_entity_poly.type
_entity_poly.pdbx_seq_one_letter_code
_entity_poly.pdbx_strand_id
1 'polypeptide(L)'
;MANETIFARQDNKVVAVADSTRKESTGKVSKTLSDMEAKVIRRFLQNLGPYEADALRIAIAMADGKVDITTLTSDEQLALNRYMNSGMNKGQSDSWEVEFHRSHRALQLCKRMEDYCNELQLLAIFVDLTEFAFNTAHVEEARAGLEKIAGTRTGQSILTSVAGNSVTK
;
A
#
# COMPACT_ATOMS: atom_id res chain seq x y z
N MET A 1 -43.75 31.41 -36.78
CA MET A 1 -43.03 30.78 -35.66
C MET A 1 -43.38 29.30 -35.72
N ALA A 2 -42.62 28.51 -36.52
CA ALA A 2 -41.66 27.50 -36.06
C ALA A 2 -42.32 26.49 -35.10
N ASN A 3 -42.45 25.18 -35.40
CA ASN A 3 -41.39 24.27 -35.82
C ASN A 3 -42.00 22.94 -36.33
N GLU A 4 -41.57 22.45 -37.50
CA GLU A 4 -41.70 21.05 -37.94
C GLU A 4 -40.63 20.19 -37.23
N THR A 5 -40.84 18.87 -37.11
CA THR A 5 -39.85 17.76 -37.03
C THR A 5 -40.45 16.64 -36.16
N ILE A 6 -41.17 15.68 -36.76
CA ILE A 6 -40.67 14.35 -37.16
C ILE A 6 -40.19 13.51 -35.95
N PHE A 7 -41.08 12.65 -35.46
CA PHE A 7 -40.75 11.49 -34.63
C PHE A 7 -40.20 10.39 -35.55
N ALA A 8 -38.87 10.31 -35.68
CA ALA A 8 -38.22 9.19 -36.36
C ALA A 8 -38.25 7.95 -35.45
N ARG A 9 -38.95 6.89 -35.90
CA ARG A 9 -38.78 5.52 -35.39
C ARG A 9 -37.32 5.11 -35.59
N GLN A 10 -36.62 4.80 -34.50
CA GLN A 10 -35.40 4.01 -34.57
C GLN A 10 -35.78 2.54 -34.70
N ASP A 11 -35.58 1.98 -35.89
CA ASP A 11 -35.61 0.55 -36.11
C ASP A 11 -34.38 -0.07 -35.44
N ASN A 12 -34.58 -0.58 -34.22
CA ASN A 12 -33.56 -1.31 -33.49
C ASN A 12 -33.37 -2.71 -34.12
N LYS A 13 -32.52 -2.77 -35.15
CA LYS A 13 -32.11 -4.02 -35.77
C LYS A 13 -31.16 -4.75 -34.81
N VAL A 14 -31.72 -5.67 -34.04
CA VAL A 14 -30.99 -6.66 -33.24
C VAL A 14 -30.13 -7.48 -34.20
N VAL A 15 -28.84 -7.16 -34.28
CA VAL A 15 -27.86 -8.00 -34.97
C VAL A 15 -27.49 -9.11 -34.01
N ALA A 16 -28.09 -10.29 -34.21
CA ALA A 16 -27.59 -11.52 -33.65
C ALA A 16 -26.19 -11.77 -34.21
N VAL A 17 -25.17 -11.73 -33.34
CA VAL A 17 -23.82 -12.18 -33.68
C VAL A 17 -23.61 -13.54 -33.02
N ALA A 18 -23.14 -14.45 -33.85
CA ALA A 18 -23.13 -15.88 -33.67
C ALA A 18 -22.32 -16.38 -32.47
N ASP A 19 -22.89 -17.42 -31.86
CA ASP A 19 -22.27 -18.38 -30.96
C ASP A 19 -20.92 -18.87 -31.51
N SER A 20 -19.83 -18.53 -30.81
CA SER A 20 -18.52 -19.12 -31.04
C SER A 20 -18.21 -20.05 -29.88
N THR A 21 -18.50 -21.32 -30.13
CA THR A 21 -18.08 -22.49 -29.35
C THR A 21 -16.60 -22.40 -28.94
N ARG A 22 -16.35 -21.94 -27.70
CA ARG A 22 -15.02 -21.98 -27.09
C ARG A 22 -14.75 -23.40 -26.61
N LYS A 23 -13.96 -24.15 -27.39
CA LYS A 23 -13.35 -25.41 -26.96
C LYS A 23 -12.70 -25.22 -25.58
N GLU A 24 -13.21 -25.92 -24.57
CA GLU A 24 -12.50 -26.19 -23.34
C GLU A 24 -11.20 -26.93 -23.68
N SER A 25 -10.08 -26.23 -23.55
CA SER A 25 -8.78 -26.88 -23.42
C SER A 25 -8.45 -26.92 -21.95
N THR A 26 -8.71 -28.07 -21.33
CA THR A 26 -8.18 -28.50 -20.05
C THR A 26 -6.68 -28.76 -20.18
N GLY A 27 -5.91 -27.71 -20.51
CA GLY A 27 -4.47 -27.72 -20.42
C GLY A 27 -4.06 -27.07 -19.11
N LYS A 28 -3.36 -27.79 -18.24
CA LYS A 28 -2.59 -27.17 -17.15
C LYS A 28 -1.65 -26.14 -17.78
N VAL A 29 -2.03 -24.86 -17.76
CA VAL A 29 -1.18 -23.76 -18.19
C VAL A 29 -0.14 -23.55 -17.08
N SER A 30 0.91 -24.35 -17.09
CA SER A 30 2.18 -23.93 -16.48
C SER A 30 2.74 -22.83 -17.38
N LYS A 31 2.34 -21.59 -17.12
CA LYS A 31 2.97 -20.42 -17.74
C LYS A 31 4.36 -20.29 -17.12
N THR A 32 5.36 -20.84 -17.79
CA THR A 32 6.75 -20.49 -17.52
C THR A 32 6.91 -19.00 -17.88
N LEU A 33 7.18 -18.15 -16.88
CA LEU A 33 7.56 -16.76 -17.12
C LEU A 33 8.79 -16.74 -18.03
N SER A 34 8.83 -15.83 -19.00
CA SER A 34 10.02 -15.64 -19.82
C SER A 34 11.18 -15.14 -18.96
N ASP A 35 12.41 -15.45 -19.36
CA ASP A 35 13.62 -14.97 -18.67
C ASP A 35 13.68 -13.44 -18.54
N MET A 36 13.06 -12.73 -19.49
CA MET A 36 12.97 -11.27 -19.47
C MET A 36 11.98 -10.79 -18.40
N GLU A 37 10.79 -11.38 -18.32
CA GLU A 37 9.81 -11.06 -17.28
C GLU A 37 10.37 -11.36 -15.89
N ALA A 38 11.07 -12.49 -15.72
CA ALA A 38 11.73 -12.85 -14.47
C ALA A 38 12.80 -11.83 -14.05
N LYS A 39 13.58 -11.30 -15.01
CA LYS A 39 14.57 -10.23 -14.75
C LYS A 39 13.90 -8.92 -14.36
N VAL A 40 12.80 -8.54 -15.02
CA VAL A 40 12.04 -7.33 -14.68
C VAL A 40 11.48 -7.43 -13.26
N ILE A 41 10.85 -8.56 -12.91
CA ILE A 41 10.31 -8.80 -11.57
C ILE A 41 11.44 -8.77 -10.52
N ARG A 42 12.57 -9.43 -10.78
CA ARG A 42 13.73 -9.39 -9.88
C ARG A 42 14.20 -7.95 -9.64
N ARG A 43 14.33 -7.15 -10.70
CA ARG A 43 14.78 -5.76 -10.59
C ARG A 43 13.79 -4.90 -9.82
N PHE A 44 12.49 -5.09 -10.06
CA PHE A 44 11.44 -4.43 -9.29
C PHE A 44 11.57 -4.75 -7.80
N LEU A 45 11.60 -6.03 -7.43
CA LEU A 45 11.71 -6.47 -6.04
C LEU A 45 12.99 -5.98 -5.34
N GLN A 46 14.11 -5.91 -6.06
CA GLN A 46 15.37 -5.38 -5.54
C GLN A 46 15.33 -3.88 -5.23
N ASN A 47 14.44 -3.14 -5.88
CA ASN A 47 14.29 -1.70 -5.70
C ASN A 47 13.20 -1.32 -4.68
N LEU A 48 12.48 -2.29 -4.11
CA LEU A 48 11.46 -2.00 -3.10
C LEU A 48 12.09 -1.74 -1.74
N GLY A 49 11.65 -0.67 -1.11
CA GLY A 49 11.89 -0.37 0.29
C GLY A 49 11.01 -1.18 1.24
N PRO A 50 11.22 -0.99 2.56
CA PRO A 50 10.43 -1.66 3.59
C PRO A 50 8.92 -1.43 3.41
N TYR A 51 8.15 -2.52 3.44
CA TYR A 51 6.69 -2.53 3.32
C TYR A 51 6.12 -1.90 2.03
N GLU A 52 6.97 -1.52 1.08
CA GLU A 52 6.57 -0.78 -0.11
C GLU A 52 5.73 -1.64 -1.07
N ALA A 53 6.02 -2.94 -1.16
CA ALA A 53 5.26 -3.87 -1.99
C ALA A 53 3.77 -3.88 -1.61
N ASP A 54 3.49 -4.04 -0.32
CA ASP A 54 2.13 -4.13 0.21
C ASP A 54 1.42 -2.78 0.10
N ALA A 55 2.14 -1.69 0.38
CA ALA A 55 1.60 -0.33 0.24
C ALA A 55 1.25 -0.01 -1.22
N LEU A 56 2.10 -0.39 -2.18
CA LEU A 56 1.83 -0.24 -3.61
C LEU A 56 0.61 -1.05 -4.05
N ARG A 57 0.50 -2.31 -3.59
CA ARG A 57 -0.66 -3.16 -3.90
C ARG A 57 -1.96 -2.47 -3.46
N ILE A 58 -1.99 -1.94 -2.24
CA ILE A 58 -3.18 -1.28 -1.68
C ILE A 58 -3.46 0.03 -2.42
N ALA A 59 -2.45 0.87 -2.61
CA ALA A 59 -2.64 2.17 -3.24
C ALA A 59 -3.06 2.05 -4.72
N ILE A 60 -2.57 1.03 -5.45
CA ILE A 60 -3.07 0.72 -6.81
C ILE A 60 -4.54 0.26 -6.76
N ALA A 61 -4.92 -0.58 -5.79
CA ALA A 61 -6.32 -0.98 -5.63
C ALA A 61 -7.23 0.21 -5.28
N MET A 62 -6.73 1.17 -4.51
CA MET A 62 -7.42 2.43 -4.24
C MET A 62 -7.57 3.29 -5.51
N ALA A 63 -6.49 3.44 -6.30
CA ALA A 63 -6.51 4.17 -7.56
C ALA A 63 -7.47 3.55 -8.61
N ASP A 64 -7.66 2.23 -8.55
CA ASP A 64 -8.65 1.50 -9.35
C ASP A 64 -10.09 1.63 -8.82
N GLY A 65 -10.29 2.28 -7.67
CA GLY A 65 -11.58 2.42 -7.00
C GLY A 65 -12.13 1.12 -6.41
N LYS A 66 -11.28 0.11 -6.18
CA LYS A 66 -11.68 -1.18 -5.61
C LYS A 66 -11.83 -1.12 -4.09
N VAL A 67 -11.07 -0.22 -3.47
CA VAL A 67 -11.06 0.07 -2.04
C VAL A 67 -10.86 1.57 -1.87
N ASP A 68 -11.23 2.10 -0.72
CA ASP A 68 -10.99 3.47 -0.29
C ASP A 68 -10.55 3.46 1.19
N ILE A 69 -10.16 4.62 1.71
CA ILE A 69 -9.68 4.76 3.09
C ILE A 69 -10.69 4.24 4.13
N THR A 70 -11.99 4.32 3.82
CA THR A 70 -13.09 3.94 4.73
C THR A 70 -13.42 2.44 4.67
N THR A 71 -13.05 1.78 3.58
CA THR A 71 -13.35 0.37 3.30
C THR A 71 -12.13 -0.55 3.46
N LEU A 72 -10.94 0.01 3.72
CA LEU A 72 -9.74 -0.77 3.99
C LEU A 72 -9.95 -1.76 5.14
N THR A 73 -9.52 -3.00 4.92
CA THR A 73 -9.47 -4.01 5.99
C THR A 73 -8.42 -3.64 7.05
N SER A 74 -8.56 -4.19 8.26
CA SER A 74 -7.59 -3.94 9.34
C SER A 74 -6.15 -4.30 8.94
N ASP A 75 -5.97 -5.35 8.15
CA ASP A 75 -4.66 -5.78 7.65
C ASP A 75 -4.07 -4.78 6.65
N GLU A 76 -4.92 -4.19 5.79
CA GLU A 76 -4.51 -3.18 4.82
C GLU A 76 -4.16 -1.85 5.49
N GLN A 77 -4.96 -1.42 6.47
CA GLN A 77 -4.64 -0.25 7.29
C GLN A 77 -3.31 -0.46 8.03
N LEU A 78 -3.08 -1.65 8.59
CA LEU A 78 -1.81 -1.99 9.25
C LEU A 78 -0.64 -1.96 8.27
N ALA A 79 -0.80 -2.47 7.05
CA ALA A 79 0.24 -2.44 6.03
C ALA A 79 0.63 -1.02 5.62
N LEU A 80 -0.36 -0.14 5.40
CA LEU A 80 -0.10 1.28 5.13
C LEU A 80 0.57 1.97 6.32
N ASN A 81 0.13 1.70 7.56
CA ASN A 81 0.76 2.26 8.76
C ASN A 81 2.21 1.80 8.91
N ARG A 82 2.51 0.52 8.65
CA ARG A 82 3.90 0.01 8.64
C ARG A 82 4.77 0.75 7.61
N TYR A 83 4.24 0.98 6.42
CA TYR A 83 4.95 1.72 5.38
C TYR A 83 5.17 3.19 5.76
N MET A 84 4.13 3.88 6.25
CA MET A 84 4.22 5.29 6.63
C MET A 84 5.13 5.52 7.83
N ASN A 85 5.17 4.57 8.77
CA ASN A 85 6.02 4.66 9.95
C ASN A 85 7.45 4.15 9.69
N SER A 86 7.70 3.56 8.51
CA SER A 86 9.03 3.07 8.17
C SER A 86 10.04 4.22 8.11
N GLY A 87 11.21 4.00 8.70
CA GLY A 87 12.26 5.01 8.79
C GLY A 87 12.02 6.11 9.82
N MET A 88 10.92 6.05 10.61
CA MET A 88 10.76 6.96 11.74
C MET A 88 11.90 6.78 12.73
N ASN A 89 12.48 7.90 13.16
CA ASN A 89 13.57 7.93 14.12
C ASN A 89 13.02 8.27 15.53
N LYS A 90 13.79 7.95 16.57
CA LYS A 90 13.38 8.22 17.96
C LYS A 90 13.41 9.70 18.36
N GLY A 91 14.01 10.56 17.54
CA GLY A 91 14.05 12.01 17.76
C GLY A 91 12.74 12.69 17.37
N GLN A 92 11.91 12.04 16.55
CA GLN A 92 10.58 12.51 16.16
C GLN A 92 9.58 12.19 17.26
N SER A 93 9.55 13.01 18.32
CA SER A 93 8.66 12.82 19.46
C SER A 93 7.38 13.64 19.37
N ASP A 94 7.38 14.71 18.59
CA ASP A 94 6.26 15.62 18.48
C ASP A 94 5.28 15.13 17.41
N SER A 95 3.97 15.31 17.66
CA SER A 95 2.90 14.86 16.76
C SER A 95 3.09 15.41 15.35
N TRP A 96 3.51 16.68 15.22
CA TRP A 96 3.83 17.32 13.94
C TRP A 96 5.01 16.67 13.20
N GLU A 97 6.06 16.22 13.89
CA GLU A 97 7.21 15.59 13.24
C GLU A 97 6.85 14.20 12.71
N VAL A 98 6.05 13.45 13.48
CA VAL A 98 5.50 12.15 13.07
C VAL A 98 4.58 12.35 11.87
N GLU A 99 3.69 13.33 11.94
CA GLU A 99 2.77 13.71 10.87
C GLU A 99 3.52 14.09 9.59
N PHE A 100 4.52 14.97 9.69
CA PHE A 100 5.37 15.37 8.58
C PHE A 100 6.10 14.18 7.95
N HIS A 101 6.64 13.28 8.77
CA HIS A 101 7.28 12.05 8.28
C HIS A 101 6.30 11.17 7.50
N ARG A 102 5.13 10.89 8.08
CA ARG A 102 4.10 10.05 7.46
C ARG A 102 3.63 10.65 6.12
N SER A 103 3.42 11.97 6.07
CA SER A 103 3.05 12.68 4.84
C SER A 103 4.17 12.64 3.79
N HIS A 104 5.43 12.73 4.20
CA HIS A 104 6.56 12.54 3.29
C HIS A 104 6.61 11.11 2.70
N ARG A 105 6.34 10.09 3.52
CA ARG A 105 6.26 8.70 3.07
C ARG A 105 5.08 8.47 2.11
N ALA A 106 3.92 9.07 2.38
CA ALA A 106 2.77 9.06 1.46
C ALA A 106 3.13 9.64 0.09
N LEU A 107 3.79 10.81 0.05
CA LEU A 107 4.25 11.41 -1.20
C LEU A 107 5.25 10.51 -1.95
N GLN A 108 6.17 9.86 -1.24
CA GLN A 108 7.10 8.91 -1.86
C GLN A 108 6.37 7.71 -2.47
N LEU A 109 5.29 7.24 -1.85
CA LEU A 109 4.46 6.18 -2.43
C LEU A 109 3.80 6.65 -3.72
N CYS A 110 3.22 7.85 -3.74
CA CYS A 110 2.64 8.44 -4.94
C CYS A 110 3.66 8.52 -6.09
N LYS A 111 4.89 8.96 -5.83
CA LYS A 111 5.96 8.97 -6.87
C LYS A 111 6.23 7.59 -7.46
N ARG A 112 6.14 6.54 -6.65
CA ARG A 112 6.30 5.15 -7.12
C ARG A 112 5.10 4.67 -7.93
N MET A 113 3.94 5.31 -7.79
CA MET A 113 2.73 5.01 -8.53
C MET A 113 2.64 5.67 -9.91
N GLU A 114 3.54 6.60 -10.24
CA GLU A 114 3.57 7.29 -11.55
C GLU A 114 3.62 6.31 -12.73
N ASP A 115 4.27 5.15 -12.55
CA ASP A 115 4.36 4.10 -13.58
C ASP A 115 3.06 3.29 -13.76
N TYR A 116 2.09 3.43 -12.84
CA TYR A 116 0.90 2.57 -12.76
C TYR A 116 -0.44 3.32 -12.91
N CYS A 117 -0.45 4.63 -12.68
CA CYS A 117 -1.67 5.42 -12.59
C CYS A 117 -1.68 6.58 -13.60
N ASN A 118 -2.86 6.98 -14.04
CA ASN A 118 -3.01 8.24 -14.78
C ASN A 118 -3.01 9.46 -13.83
N GLU A 119 -2.93 10.66 -14.40
CA GLU A 119 -2.81 11.92 -13.62
C GLU A 119 -3.97 12.13 -12.62
N LEU A 120 -5.21 11.84 -13.02
CA LEU A 120 -6.37 12.00 -12.14
C LEU A 120 -6.37 10.97 -11.01
N GLN A 121 -5.99 9.72 -11.31
CA GLN A 121 -5.82 8.68 -10.29
C GLN A 121 -4.71 9.04 -9.30
N LEU A 122 -3.59 9.59 -9.79
CA LEU A 122 -2.47 9.99 -8.97
C LEU A 122 -2.83 11.14 -8.02
N LEU A 123 -3.63 12.11 -8.50
CA LEU A 123 -4.13 13.20 -7.65
C LEU A 123 -5.11 12.68 -6.58
N ALA A 124 -6.05 11.83 -6.96
CA ALA A 124 -7.01 11.24 -6.03
C ALA A 124 -6.30 10.45 -4.93
N ILE A 125 -5.39 9.54 -5.29
CA ILE A 125 -4.67 8.74 -4.31
C ILE A 125 -3.73 9.58 -3.43
N PHE A 126 -3.18 10.68 -3.96
CA PHE A 126 -2.38 11.59 -3.16
C PHE A 126 -3.22 12.23 -2.04
N VAL A 127 -4.44 12.68 -2.35
CA VAL A 127 -5.35 13.22 -1.34
C VAL A 127 -5.66 12.14 -0.29
N ASP A 128 -6.02 10.93 -0.72
CA ASP A 128 -6.40 9.85 0.17
C ASP A 128 -5.26 9.38 1.09
N LEU A 129 -4.07 9.16 0.53
CA LEU A 129 -2.91 8.73 1.32
C LEU A 129 -2.45 9.82 2.28
N THR A 130 -2.62 11.09 1.89
CA THR A 130 -2.29 12.23 2.73
C THR A 130 -3.28 12.35 3.89
N GLU A 131 -4.58 12.18 3.64
CA GLU A 131 -5.59 12.09 4.70
C GLU A 131 -5.29 10.96 5.68
N PHE A 132 -4.92 9.78 5.18
CA PHE A 132 -4.53 8.65 6.03
C PHE A 132 -3.24 8.91 6.84
N ALA A 133 -2.28 9.64 6.26
CA ALA A 133 -1.05 10.07 6.94
C ALA A 133 -1.31 11.13 8.03
N PHE A 134 -2.34 11.95 7.88
CA PHE A 134 -2.78 12.93 8.86
C PHE A 134 -3.73 12.38 9.92
N ASN A 135 -4.19 11.13 9.79
CA ASN A 135 -5.09 10.53 10.76
C ASN A 135 -4.48 10.52 12.17
N THR A 136 -5.09 11.27 13.08
CA THR A 136 -4.59 11.51 14.44
C THR A 136 -4.42 10.24 15.25
N ALA A 137 -5.31 9.25 15.09
CA ALA A 137 -5.21 7.98 15.81
C ALA A 137 -3.95 7.22 15.41
N HIS A 138 -3.65 7.18 14.10
CA HIS A 138 -2.45 6.52 13.60
C HIS A 138 -1.16 7.30 13.92
N VAL A 139 -1.21 8.64 13.92
CA VAL A 139 -0.07 9.48 14.35
C VAL A 139 0.27 9.20 15.81
N GLU A 140 -0.71 9.24 16.71
CA GLU A 140 -0.48 9.02 18.13
C GLU A 140 -0.08 7.57 18.44
N GLU A 141 -0.61 6.58 17.71
CA GLU A 141 -0.16 5.20 17.80
C GLU A 141 1.32 5.05 17.42
N ALA A 142 1.73 5.68 16.30
CA ALA A 142 3.12 5.67 15.86
C ALA A 142 4.05 6.33 16.89
N ARG A 143 3.63 7.47 17.44
CA ARG A 143 4.34 8.21 18.49
C ARG A 143 4.51 7.38 19.77
N ALA A 144 3.44 6.76 20.26
CA ALA A 144 3.48 5.86 21.42
C ALA A 144 4.38 4.64 21.17
N GLY A 145 4.44 4.14 19.94
CA GLY A 145 5.38 3.10 19.52
C GLY A 145 6.84 3.51 19.72
N LEU A 146 7.20 4.75 19.40
CA LEU A 146 8.56 5.27 19.59
C LEU A 146 8.94 5.37 21.07
N GLU A 147 8.04 5.84 21.93
CA GLU A 147 8.25 5.94 23.38
C GLU A 147 8.57 4.57 24.01
N LYS A 148 7.87 3.51 23.59
CA LYS A 148 8.12 2.14 24.06
C LYS A 148 9.52 1.65 23.68
N ILE A 149 9.99 1.97 22.48
CA ILE A 149 11.34 1.59 22.02
C ILE A 149 12.42 2.45 22.72
N ALA A 150 12.10 3.66 23.16
CA ALA A 150 12.98 4.47 23.99
C ALA A 150 13.11 3.88 25.41
N GLY A 151 12.00 3.51 26.06
CA GLY A 151 11.97 2.95 27.41
C GLY A 151 12.60 1.55 27.56
N THR A 152 12.57 0.73 26.50
CA THR A 152 13.16 -0.62 26.53
C THR A 152 14.69 -0.65 26.48
N ARG A 153 15.36 0.46 26.12
CA ARG A 153 16.83 0.49 26.00
C ARG A 153 17.54 0.89 27.31
N THR A 154 16.80 1.33 28.33
CA THR A 154 17.35 1.79 29.63
C THR A 154 17.33 0.73 30.74
N GLY A 155 16.89 -0.50 30.45
CA GLY A 155 16.66 -1.54 31.48
C GLY A 155 17.40 -2.88 31.32
N GLN A 156 18.08 -3.16 30.21
CA GLN A 156 18.75 -4.45 30.01
C GLN A 156 20.24 -4.38 30.35
N SER A 157 20.57 -4.16 31.63
CA SER A 157 21.88 -4.58 32.14
C SER A 157 21.80 -6.08 32.36
N ILE A 158 22.34 -6.88 31.44
CA ILE A 158 22.59 -8.30 31.68
C ILE A 158 23.76 -8.36 32.66
N LEU A 159 23.47 -8.23 33.96
CA LEU A 159 24.36 -8.71 35.00
C LEU A 159 24.27 -10.24 34.96
N THR A 160 25.22 -10.87 34.28
CA THR A 160 25.50 -12.30 34.45
C THR A 160 25.92 -12.50 35.91
N SER A 161 24.99 -13.00 36.73
CA SER A 161 25.31 -13.61 38.02
C SER A 161 26.14 -14.86 37.74
N VAL A 162 27.47 -14.74 37.86
CA VAL A 162 28.35 -15.89 37.99
C VAL A 162 28.17 -16.40 39.42
N ALA A 163 27.40 -17.48 39.55
CA ALA A 163 27.26 -18.23 40.78
C ALA A 163 28.65 -18.71 41.25
N GLY A 164 29.06 -18.25 42.43
CA GLY A 164 30.28 -18.71 43.07
C GLY A 164 30.16 -20.17 43.48
N ASN A 165 30.97 -21.03 42.89
CA ASN A 165 31.27 -22.35 43.45
C ASN A 165 32.47 -22.21 44.39
N SER A 166 32.19 -22.07 45.68
CA SER A 166 33.17 -22.30 46.74
C SER A 166 33.34 -23.80 46.96
N VAL A 167 34.43 -24.37 46.44
CA VAL A 167 34.95 -25.69 46.83
C VAL A 167 35.82 -25.47 48.08
N THR A 168 35.34 -25.89 49.23
CA THR A 168 36.16 -26.02 50.44
C THR A 168 36.95 -27.33 50.38
N LYS A 169 38.28 -27.20 50.49
CA LYS A 169 39.20 -28.27 50.88
C LYS A 169 39.16 -28.46 52.39
#